data_AF-F8GU45-F1
#
_entry.id   AF-F8GU45-F1
#
_cell.length_a   1.000
_cell.length_b   1.000
_cell.length_c   1.000
_cell.angle_alpha   90.00
_cell.angle_beta   90.00
_cell.angle_gamma   90.00
#
_symmetry.space_group_name_H-M   'P 1'
#
loop_
_entity.id
_entity.type
_entity.pdbx_description
1 polymer ?
#
loop_
_entity_poly.entity_id
_entity_poly.type
_entity_poly.pdbx_seq_one_letter_code
_entity_poly.pdbx_strand_id
1 'polypeptide(L)'
;MRAGEWSAARESIKQIESWRRIPIPLAWMAETVYRLQGLEPAWPLLVELAWLSPKRLGGLMQSLGDPSLLALRRRFDANFDGDGTIEDLAWFPAWALTDKPGLAALLRACESSTHTLPEQGLRIMLELLSLEHEGRQHELLERRKTLRGLHPGLFRAYIRTR
;
A
#
# COMPACT_ATOMS: atom_id res chain seq x y z
N MET A 1 17.96 10.32 22.84
CA MET A 1 18.76 9.73 21.76
C MET A 1 17.85 9.09 20.72
N ARG A 2 17.24 9.84 19.78
CA ARG A 2 16.43 9.19 18.71
C ARG A 2 16.48 9.93 17.36
N ALA A 3 16.17 11.22 17.28
CA ALA A 3 16.02 11.88 15.97
C ALA A 3 17.31 11.94 15.12
N GLY A 4 18.47 12.20 15.74
CA GLY A 4 19.75 12.27 15.01
C GLY A 4 20.22 10.93 14.44
N GLU A 5 19.95 9.84 15.15
CA GLU A 5 20.29 8.46 14.71
C GLU A 5 19.45 8.03 13.51
N TRP A 6 18.15 8.34 13.52
CA TRP A 6 17.26 8.05 12.39
C TRP A 6 17.61 8.89 11.15
N SER A 7 17.98 10.16 11.31
CA SER A 7 18.45 10.97 10.19
C SER A 7 19.72 10.39 9.56
N ALA A 8 20.70 9.97 10.38
CA ALA A 8 21.90 9.31 9.87
C ALA A 8 21.59 7.99 9.15
N ALA A 9 20.70 7.16 9.72
CA ALA A 9 20.25 5.92 9.09
C ALA A 9 19.63 6.17 7.71
N ARG A 10 18.79 7.21 7.58
CA ARG A 10 18.17 7.60 6.31
C ARG A 10 19.22 7.87 5.24
N GLU A 11 20.25 8.65 5.57
CA GLU A 11 21.31 8.99 4.62
C GLU A 11 22.17 7.78 4.26
N SER A 12 22.47 6.89 5.23
CA SER A 12 23.18 5.64 4.96
C SER A 12 22.40 4.73 4.01
N ILE A 13 21.08 4.58 4.17
CA ILE A 13 20.26 3.73 3.29
C ILE A 13 20.25 4.28 1.87
N LYS A 14 20.21 5.61 1.69
CA LYS A 14 20.25 6.24 0.35
C LYS A 14 21.54 5.93 -0.42
N GLN A 15 22.64 5.60 0.27
CA GLN A 15 23.89 5.21 -0.38
C GLN A 15 23.87 3.77 -0.91
N ILE A 16 22.89 2.96 -0.51
CA ILE A 16 22.72 1.60 -1.06
C ILE A 16 22.12 1.74 -2.46
N GLU A 17 22.84 1.24 -3.46
CA GLU A 17 22.35 1.25 -4.84
C GLU A 17 21.03 0.49 -4.96
N SER A 18 20.06 1.08 -5.66
CA SER A 18 18.73 0.48 -5.88
C SER A 18 18.02 0.05 -4.58
N TRP A 19 18.29 0.71 -3.45
CA TRP A 19 17.73 0.33 -2.13
C TRP A 19 16.20 0.15 -2.15
N ARG A 20 15.49 0.94 -2.95
CA ARG A 20 14.03 0.91 -3.10
C ARG A 20 13.50 -0.36 -3.79
N ARG A 21 14.36 -1.09 -4.50
CA ARG A 21 14.07 -2.38 -5.16
C ARG A 21 14.50 -3.59 -4.33
N ILE A 22 15.09 -3.38 -3.16
CA ILE A 22 15.58 -4.45 -2.29
C ILE A 22 14.72 -4.48 -1.03
N PRO A 23 14.09 -5.62 -0.67
CA PRO A 23 13.09 -5.65 0.41
C PRO A 23 13.62 -5.17 1.78
N ILE A 24 14.88 -5.45 2.09
CA ILE A 24 15.49 -5.11 3.39
C ILE A 24 15.75 -3.60 3.50
N PRO A 25 16.53 -2.97 2.60
CA PRO A 25 16.72 -1.51 2.63
C PRO A 25 15.43 -0.71 2.51
N LEU A 26 14.45 -1.17 1.72
CA LEU A 26 13.14 -0.52 1.63
C LEU A 26 12.41 -0.53 2.98
N ALA A 27 12.40 -1.67 3.69
CA ALA A 27 11.80 -1.75 5.02
C ALA A 27 12.50 -0.83 6.04
N TRP A 28 13.83 -0.75 6.00
CA TRP A 28 14.59 0.19 6.84
C TRP A 28 14.25 1.65 6.54
N MET A 29 14.11 2.01 5.25
CA MET A 29 13.73 3.36 4.87
C MET A 29 12.31 3.67 5.35
N ALA A 30 11.35 2.75 5.16
CA ALA A 30 9.98 2.92 5.61
C ALA A 30 9.90 3.14 7.12
N GLU A 31 10.62 2.34 7.91
CA GLU A 31 10.72 2.54 9.35
C GLU A 31 11.35 3.89 9.70
N THR A 32 12.46 4.23 9.06
CA THR A 32 13.17 5.48 9.33
C THR A 32 12.30 6.71 9.02
N VAL A 33 11.59 6.70 7.90
CA VAL A 33 10.64 7.76 7.53
C VAL A 33 9.49 7.84 8.54
N TYR A 34 8.95 6.70 8.97
CA TYR A 34 7.92 6.67 10.02
C TYR A 34 8.40 7.29 11.32
N ARG A 35 9.59 6.91 11.80
CA ARG A 35 10.15 7.39 13.07
C ARG A 35 10.47 8.89 13.04
N LEU A 36 10.78 9.45 11.86
CA LEU A 36 11.11 10.86 11.69
C LEU A 36 9.89 11.75 11.42
N GLN A 37 8.93 11.26 10.63
CA GLN A 37 7.88 12.10 10.03
C GLN A 37 6.46 11.54 10.20
N GLY A 38 6.31 10.36 10.82
CA GLY A 38 5.02 9.72 11.03
C GLY A 38 4.54 8.87 9.85
N LEU A 39 3.29 8.41 9.94
CA LEU A 39 2.73 7.41 9.02
C LEU A 39 2.49 7.94 7.60
N GLU A 40 2.02 9.19 7.46
CA GLU A 40 1.66 9.74 6.15
C GLU A 40 2.79 9.67 5.14
N PRO A 41 4.02 10.14 5.44
CA PRO A 41 5.13 10.07 4.49
C PRO A 41 5.68 8.65 4.29
N ALA A 42 5.39 7.72 5.20
CA ALA A 42 5.83 6.34 5.11
C ALA A 42 4.95 5.48 4.18
N TRP A 43 3.70 5.88 3.93
CA TRP A 43 2.74 5.11 3.12
C TRP A 43 3.27 4.64 1.77
N PRO A 44 3.91 5.49 0.93
CA PRO A 44 4.42 5.03 -0.36
C PRO A 44 5.40 3.87 -0.24
N LEU A 45 6.29 3.92 0.75
CA LEU A 45 7.29 2.89 1.01
C LEU A 45 6.67 1.60 1.55
N LEU A 46 5.63 1.72 2.39
CA LEU A 46 4.87 0.57 2.87
C LEU A 46 4.14 -0.15 1.73
N VAL A 47 3.59 0.61 0.78
CA VAL A 47 2.94 0.04 -0.42
C VAL A 47 3.93 -0.70 -1.30
N GLU A 48 5.07 -0.09 -1.60
CA GLU A 48 6.10 -0.74 -2.40
C GLU A 48 6.66 -1.98 -1.71
N LEU A 49 6.80 -1.94 -0.37
CA LEU A 49 7.20 -3.09 0.41
C LEU A 49 6.14 -4.20 0.37
N ALA A 50 4.86 -3.85 0.30
CA ALA A 50 3.78 -4.82 0.12
C ALA A 50 3.98 -5.64 -1.15
N TRP A 51 4.31 -4.98 -2.26
CA TRP A 51 4.52 -5.64 -3.55
C TRP A 51 5.82 -6.43 -3.61
N LEU A 52 6.85 -5.92 -2.95
CA LEU A 52 8.18 -6.53 -3.01
C LEU A 52 8.36 -7.66 -2.00
N SER A 53 7.77 -7.56 -0.81
CA SER A 53 7.82 -8.57 0.24
C SER A 53 6.67 -8.43 1.24
N PRO A 54 5.52 -9.08 0.97
CA PRO A 54 4.35 -9.08 1.86
C PRO A 54 4.69 -9.49 3.30
N LYS A 55 5.54 -10.51 3.46
CA LYS A 55 6.04 -10.97 4.76
C LYS A 55 6.78 -9.88 5.54
N ARG A 56 7.62 -9.08 4.88
CA ARG A 56 8.34 -7.98 5.54
C ARG A 56 7.43 -6.83 5.89
N LEU A 57 6.46 -6.50 5.04
CA LEU A 57 5.43 -5.53 5.41
C LEU A 57 4.70 -5.98 6.68
N GLY A 58 4.28 -7.25 6.75
CA GLY A 58 3.63 -7.81 7.93
C GLY A 58 4.47 -7.66 9.20
N GLY A 59 5.76 -8.02 9.13
CA GLY A 59 6.69 -7.84 10.25
C GLY A 59 6.90 -6.37 10.63
N LEU A 60 7.03 -5.49 9.65
CA LEU A 60 7.24 -4.06 9.87
C LEU A 60 6.01 -3.42 10.52
N MET A 61 4.79 -3.71 10.06
CA MET A 61 3.55 -3.21 10.69
C MET A 61 3.50 -3.53 12.18
N GLN A 62 3.89 -4.75 12.56
CA GLN A 62 3.96 -5.16 13.96
C GLN A 62 5.05 -4.43 14.74
N SER A 63 6.24 -4.27 14.14
CA SER A 63 7.37 -3.53 14.75
C SER A 63 7.06 -2.05 14.97
N LEU A 64 6.39 -1.41 14.02
CA LEU A 64 5.98 0.00 14.14
C LEU A 64 4.96 0.19 15.24
N GLY A 65 4.05 -0.78 15.42
CA GLY A 65 3.04 -0.74 16.48
C GLY A 65 1.98 0.36 16.29
N ASP A 66 1.90 0.96 15.10
CA ASP A 66 1.00 2.09 14.85
C ASP A 66 -0.48 1.66 14.96
N PRO A 67 -1.28 2.23 15.88
CA PRO A 67 -2.65 1.78 16.10
C PRO A 67 -3.53 1.89 14.86
N SER A 68 -3.33 2.93 14.05
CA SER A 68 -4.15 3.19 12.86
C SER A 68 -3.82 2.21 11.74
N LEU A 69 -2.56 1.85 11.59
CA LEU A 69 -2.07 0.85 10.63
C LEU A 69 -2.51 -0.56 11.05
N LEU A 70 -2.35 -0.90 12.33
CA LEU A 70 -2.75 -2.21 12.86
C LEU A 70 -4.28 -2.40 12.87
N ALA A 71 -5.06 -1.35 13.06
CA ALA A 71 -6.52 -1.43 12.94
C ALA A 71 -6.94 -1.69 11.49
N LEU A 72 -6.32 -1.00 10.53
CA LEU A 72 -6.58 -1.21 9.11
C LEU A 72 -6.15 -2.61 8.66
N ARG A 73 -4.99 -3.08 9.13
CA ARG A 73 -4.51 -4.45 8.91
C ARG A 73 -5.49 -5.50 9.42
N ARG A 74 -6.01 -5.35 10.64
CA ARG A 74 -7.02 -6.26 11.19
C ARG A 74 -8.30 -6.30 10.37
N ARG A 75 -8.76 -5.14 9.88
CA ARG A 75 -9.92 -5.10 8.97
C ARG A 75 -9.63 -5.79 7.65
N PHE A 76 -8.43 -5.63 7.09
CA PHE A 76 -8.00 -6.35 5.89
C PHE A 76 -8.07 -7.87 6.11
N ASP A 77 -7.40 -8.37 7.16
CA ASP A 77 -7.38 -9.82 7.45
C ASP A 77 -8.79 -10.41 7.64
N ALA A 78 -9.73 -9.62 8.16
CA ALA A 78 -11.11 -10.07 8.41
C ALA A 78 -12.04 -9.95 7.19
N ASN A 79 -11.72 -9.12 6.21
CA ASN A 79 -12.65 -8.74 5.13
C ASN A 79 -12.11 -8.95 3.72
N PHE A 80 -10.81 -9.18 3.57
CA PHE A 80 -10.24 -9.44 2.27
C PHE A 80 -10.47 -10.89 1.89
N ASP A 81 -11.07 -11.07 0.72
CA ASP A 81 -11.41 -12.37 0.16
C ASP A 81 -10.29 -12.78 -0.81
N GLY A 82 -9.21 -13.28 -0.22
CA GLY A 82 -8.00 -13.79 -0.88
C GLY A 82 -7.71 -15.23 -0.49
N ASP A 83 -6.46 -15.67 -0.63
CA ASP A 83 -6.06 -17.06 -0.40
C ASP A 83 -5.89 -17.40 1.10
N GLY A 84 -6.00 -16.41 1.99
CA GLY A 84 -5.78 -16.54 3.43
C GLY A 84 -4.31 -16.65 3.80
N THR A 85 -3.40 -16.21 2.92
CA THR A 85 -1.95 -16.34 3.10
C THR A 85 -1.28 -15.00 3.36
N ILE A 86 -0.02 -15.03 3.80
CA ILE A 86 0.76 -13.79 3.96
C ILE A 86 0.95 -13.03 2.64
N GLU A 87 0.86 -13.70 1.50
CA GLU A 87 1.01 -13.10 0.17
C GLU A 87 -0.18 -12.18 -0.19
N ASP A 88 -1.35 -12.38 0.44
CA ASP A 88 -2.49 -11.49 0.26
C ASP A 88 -2.17 -10.05 0.66
N LEU A 89 -1.20 -9.84 1.56
CA LEU A 89 -0.77 -8.49 1.93
C LEU A 89 -0.25 -7.66 0.76
N ALA A 90 0.14 -8.27 -0.36
CA ALA A 90 0.45 -7.51 -1.57
C ALA A 90 -0.76 -6.69 -2.06
N TRP A 91 -1.98 -7.15 -1.81
CA TRP A 91 -3.24 -6.48 -2.14
C TRP A 91 -3.71 -5.48 -1.09
N PHE A 92 -3.09 -5.48 0.10
CA PHE A 92 -3.44 -4.56 1.19
C PHE A 92 -3.50 -3.09 0.76
N PRO A 93 -2.54 -2.53 -0.02
CA PRO A 93 -2.60 -1.15 -0.49
C PRO A 93 -3.86 -0.84 -1.30
N ALA A 94 -4.23 -1.72 -2.22
CA ALA A 94 -5.40 -1.53 -3.08
C ALA A 94 -6.69 -1.66 -2.27
N TRP A 95 -6.76 -2.65 -1.38
CA TRP A 95 -7.91 -2.82 -0.48
C TRP A 95 -8.05 -1.65 0.50
N ALA A 96 -6.95 -1.09 1.01
CA ALA A 96 -6.96 0.03 1.95
C ALA A 96 -7.68 1.27 1.37
N LEU A 97 -7.69 1.46 0.05
CA LEU A 97 -8.44 2.53 -0.61
C LEU A 97 -9.97 2.34 -0.57
N THR A 98 -10.46 1.12 -0.34
CA THR A 98 -11.89 0.87 -0.11
C THR A 98 -12.34 1.43 1.23
N ASP A 99 -11.53 1.22 2.28
CA ASP A 99 -11.80 1.64 3.66
C ASP A 99 -11.39 3.10 3.92
N LYS A 100 -10.31 3.57 3.28
CA LYS A 100 -9.76 4.92 3.43
C LYS A 100 -9.42 5.55 2.07
N PRO A 101 -10.41 6.07 1.33
CA PRO A 101 -10.18 6.74 0.04
C PRO A 101 -9.21 7.92 0.14
N GLY A 102 -9.13 8.59 1.30
CA GLY A 102 -8.20 9.71 1.54
C GLY A 102 -6.71 9.34 1.40
N LEU A 103 -6.34 8.06 1.44
CA LEU A 103 -4.97 7.62 1.17
C LEU A 103 -4.57 7.78 -0.30
N ALA A 104 -5.53 7.98 -1.22
CA ALA A 104 -5.26 8.02 -2.65
C ALA A 104 -4.17 9.03 -3.04
N ALA A 105 -4.15 10.22 -2.44
CA ALA A 105 -3.13 11.24 -2.72
C ALA A 105 -1.71 10.75 -2.35
N LEU A 106 -1.56 10.10 -1.20
CA LEU A 106 -0.30 9.52 -0.75
C LEU A 106 0.11 8.36 -1.65
N LEU A 107 -0.82 7.46 -1.97
CA LEU A 107 -0.51 6.25 -2.73
C LEU A 107 -0.21 6.52 -4.21
N ARG A 108 -0.55 7.69 -4.76
CA ARG A 108 -0.08 8.11 -6.09
C ARG A 108 1.43 8.32 -6.14
N ALA A 109 2.07 8.66 -5.00
CA ALA A 109 3.51 8.89 -4.92
C ALA A 109 4.35 7.59 -4.86
N CYS A 110 3.72 6.41 -4.85
CA CYS A 110 4.45 5.14 -4.91
C CYS A 110 5.13 4.98 -6.27
N GLU A 111 6.40 4.61 -6.27
CA GLU A 111 7.14 4.25 -7.46
C GLU A 111 6.68 2.89 -8.00
N SER A 112 6.53 2.80 -9.32
CA SER A 112 6.28 1.53 -9.99
C SER A 112 7.54 0.68 -9.95
N SER A 113 7.46 -0.54 -9.45
CA SER A 113 8.65 -1.33 -9.15
C SER A 113 8.60 -2.77 -9.64
N THR A 114 7.41 -3.36 -9.83
CA THR A 114 7.31 -4.81 -10.07
C THR A 114 6.34 -5.20 -11.17
N HIS A 115 5.46 -4.29 -11.62
CA HIS A 115 4.39 -4.57 -12.60
C HIS A 115 3.49 -5.76 -12.21
N THR A 116 3.45 -6.09 -10.92
CA THR A 116 2.69 -7.22 -10.38
C THR A 116 1.19 -6.94 -10.45
N LEU A 117 0.38 -8.00 -10.38
CA LEU A 117 -1.09 -7.85 -10.36
C LEU A 117 -1.58 -6.96 -9.20
N PRO A 118 -1.04 -7.04 -7.97
CA PRO A 118 -1.44 -6.14 -6.88
C PRO A 118 -1.09 -4.67 -7.12
N GLU A 119 0.05 -4.39 -7.77
CA GLU A 119 0.41 -3.04 -8.20
C GLU A 119 -0.63 -2.51 -9.20
N GLN A 120 -0.96 -3.29 -10.23
CA GLN A 120 -2.00 -2.94 -11.20
C GLN A 120 -3.36 -2.72 -10.53
N GLY A 121 -3.70 -3.54 -9.54
CA GLY A 121 -4.91 -3.39 -8.74
C GLY A 121 -4.98 -2.05 -8.01
N LEU A 122 -3.88 -1.61 -7.41
CA LEU A 122 -3.82 -0.27 -6.79
C LEU A 122 -4.02 0.82 -7.84
N ARG A 123 -3.36 0.74 -9.00
CA ARG A 123 -3.49 1.75 -10.05
C ARG A 123 -4.93 1.87 -10.56
N ILE A 124 -5.60 0.74 -10.80
CA ILE A 124 -7.02 0.72 -11.18
C ILE A 124 -7.90 1.32 -10.07
N MET A 125 -7.64 1.00 -8.80
CA MET A 125 -8.38 1.58 -7.68
C MET A 125 -8.22 3.10 -7.62
N LEU A 126 -7.02 3.64 -7.81
CA LEU A 126 -6.78 5.08 -7.86
C LEU A 126 -7.51 5.76 -9.04
N GLU A 127 -7.55 5.12 -10.20
CA GLU A 127 -8.32 5.59 -11.35
C GLU A 127 -9.82 5.57 -11.08
N LEU A 128 -10.34 4.49 -10.49
CA LEU A 128 -11.74 4.41 -10.10
C LEU A 128 -12.15 5.56 -9.17
N LEU A 129 -11.34 5.85 -8.15
CA LEU A 129 -11.59 6.98 -7.24
C LEU A 129 -11.60 8.33 -7.96
N SER A 130 -10.70 8.53 -8.93
CA SER A 130 -10.71 9.74 -9.77
C SER A 130 -11.98 9.84 -10.62
N LEU A 131 -12.35 8.76 -11.31
CA LEU A 131 -13.53 8.75 -12.19
C LEU A 131 -14.84 8.95 -11.41
N GLU A 132 -14.92 8.43 -10.18
CA GLU A 132 -16.02 8.68 -9.25
C GLU A 132 -16.15 10.17 -8.91
N HIS A 133 -15.02 10.79 -8.56
CA HIS A 133 -14.98 12.22 -8.25
C HIS A 133 -15.33 13.09 -9.47
N GLU A 134 -14.90 12.69 -10.67
CA GLU A 134 -15.18 13.39 -11.94
C GLU A 134 -16.59 13.12 -12.50
N GLY A 135 -17.35 12.16 -11.95
CA GLY A 135 -18.68 11.80 -12.44
C GLY A 135 -18.70 11.05 -13.79
N ARG A 136 -17.58 10.46 -14.21
CA ARG A 136 -17.42 9.82 -15.54
C ARG A 136 -17.96 8.39 -15.56
N GLN A 137 -19.29 8.27 -15.55
CA GLN A 137 -19.99 6.99 -15.38
C GLN A 137 -19.62 5.90 -16.40
N HIS A 138 -19.45 6.26 -17.68
CA HIS A 138 -19.15 5.26 -18.72
C HIS A 138 -17.78 4.61 -18.50
N GLU A 139 -16.75 5.41 -18.24
CA GLU A 139 -15.38 4.92 -18.00
C GLU A 139 -15.26 4.21 -16.65
N LEU A 140 -16.04 4.65 -15.67
CA LEU A 140 -16.13 3.98 -14.37
C LEU A 140 -16.61 2.53 -14.54
N LEU A 141 -17.60 2.28 -15.41
CA LEU A 141 -18.09 0.92 -15.68
C LEU A 141 -17.02 0.03 -16.32
N GLU A 142 -16.25 0.56 -17.26
CA GLU A 142 -15.17 -0.20 -17.89
C GLU A 142 -14.06 -0.53 -16.89
N ARG A 143 -13.64 0.44 -16.06
CA ARG A 143 -12.63 0.19 -15.02
C ARG A 143 -13.12 -0.80 -13.95
N ARG A 144 -14.42 -0.78 -13.63
CA ARG A 144 -15.04 -1.78 -12.74
C ARG A 144 -14.96 -3.19 -13.32
N LYS A 145 -15.19 -3.35 -14.63
CA LYS A 145 -15.02 -4.64 -15.31
C LYS A 145 -13.56 -5.10 -15.26
N THR A 146 -12.61 -4.19 -15.51
CA THR A 146 -11.17 -4.49 -15.40
C THR A 146 -10.79 -4.95 -13.99
N LEU A 147 -11.23 -4.23 -12.94
CA LEU A 147 -10.96 -4.60 -11.55
C LEU A 147 -11.52 -5.99 -11.22
N ARG A 148 -12.76 -6.26 -11.65
CA ARG A 148 -13.41 -7.56 -11.46
C ARG A 148 -12.66 -8.69 -12.15
N GLY A 149 -12.17 -8.46 -13.36
CA GLY A 149 -11.35 -9.42 -14.11
C GLY A 149 -9.98 -9.65 -13.48
N LEU A 150 -9.38 -8.62 -12.88
CA LEU A 150 -8.08 -8.70 -12.22
C LEU A 150 -8.16 -9.48 -10.89
N HIS A 151 -9.08 -9.09 -10.00
CA HIS A 151 -9.22 -9.73 -8.69
C HIS A 151 -10.66 -9.61 -8.15
N PRO A 152 -11.47 -10.68 -8.19
CA PRO A 152 -12.85 -10.66 -7.74
C PRO A 152 -13.04 -10.23 -6.28
N GLY A 153 -12.16 -10.66 -5.37
CA GLY A 153 -12.21 -10.28 -3.95
C GLY A 153 -12.06 -8.78 -3.70
N LEU A 154 -11.04 -8.16 -4.30
CA LEU A 154 -10.86 -6.70 -4.28
C LEU A 154 -12.05 -5.94 -4.89
N PHE A 155 -12.60 -6.43 -6.02
CA PHE A 155 -13.80 -5.84 -6.61
C PHE A 155 -15.01 -5.91 -5.66
N ARG A 156 -15.25 -7.06 -5.02
CA ARG A 156 -16.31 -7.21 -4.00
C ARG A 156 -16.14 -6.22 -2.86
N ALA A 157 -14.91 -6.08 -2.34
CA ALA A 157 -14.61 -5.14 -1.27
C ALA A 157 -14.90 -3.69 -1.68
N TYR A 158 -14.49 -3.30 -2.89
CA TYR A 158 -14.75 -1.97 -3.44
C TYR A 158 -16.25 -1.69 -3.59
N ILE A 159 -17.02 -2.58 -4.22
CA ILE A 159 -18.47 -2.40 -4.41
C ILE A 159 -19.22 -2.31 -3.08
N ARG A 160 -18.81 -3.04 -2.03
CA ARG A 160 -19.44 -2.97 -0.71
C ARG A 160 -19.36 -1.58 -0.05
N THR A 161 -18.41 -0.76 -0.48
CA THR A 161 -18.15 0.58 0.08
C THR A 161 -18.64 1.72 -0.80
N ARG A 162 -19.42 1.43 -1.84
CA ARG A 162 -19.98 2.40 -2.80
C ARG A 162 -21.48 2.27 -2.87
#